data_AF-A0A0S8E745-F1
#
_entry.id   AF-A0A0S8E745-F1
#
_cell.length_a   1.000
_cell.length_b   1.000
_cell.length_c   1.000
_cell.angle_alpha   90.00
_cell.angle_beta   90.00
_cell.angle_gamma   90.00
#
_symmetry.space_group_name_H-M   'P 1'
#
loop_
_entity.id
_entity.type
_entity.pdbx_description
1 polymer ?
#
loop_
_entity_poly.entity_id
_entity_poly.type
_entity_poly.pdbx_seq_one_letter_code
_entity_poly.pdbx_strand_id
1 'polypeptide(L)' 'MKTAIRNRSEKDFIVEQRVHNFNPGPAALPLPVLEEIREDLLSFRGSGMSIVEISHRSAEFDEVLTDAT' A
#
# COMPACT_ATOMS: atom_id res chain seq x y z
N MET A 1 -7.14 -12.46 38.24
CA MET A 1 -6.45 -13.52 37.50
C MET A 1 -6.89 -13.43 36.04
N LYS A 2 -5.96 -13.06 35.13
CA LYS A 2 -6.01 -13.13 33.65
C LYS A 2 -7.18 -12.40 32.98
N THR A 3 -6.96 -11.40 32.14
CA THR A 3 -6.41 -11.61 30.79
C THR A 3 -5.78 -10.32 30.29
N ALA A 4 -4.49 -10.39 29.96
CA ALA A 4 -3.80 -9.36 29.21
C ALA A 4 -4.50 -9.22 27.85
N ILE A 5 -5.16 -8.08 27.63
CA ILE A 5 -5.54 -7.64 26.30
C ILE A 5 -4.20 -7.44 25.59
N ARG A 6 -3.86 -8.37 24.69
CA ARG A 6 -2.57 -8.40 23.99
C ARG A 6 -2.41 -7.08 23.23
N ASN A 7 -1.28 -6.42 23.43
CA ASN A 7 -0.79 -5.37 22.55
C ASN A 7 -0.55 -5.99 21.16
N ARG A 8 -1.55 -5.98 20.29
CA ARG A 8 -1.46 -6.47 18.91
C ARG A 8 -1.12 -5.29 18.00
N SER A 9 -0.20 -5.47 17.05
CA SER A 9 0.09 -4.42 16.07
C SER A 9 -1.07 -4.28 15.09
N GLU A 10 -1.32 -3.05 14.62
CA GLU A 10 -2.34 -2.77 13.60
C GLU A 10 -2.13 -3.60 12.33
N LYS A 11 -0.87 -3.86 11.98
CA LYS A 11 -0.46 -4.73 10.89
C LYS A 11 -0.96 -6.17 11.06
N ASP A 12 -0.80 -6.75 12.24
CA ASP A 12 -1.24 -8.12 12.52
C ASP A 12 -2.76 -8.25 12.43
N PHE A 13 -3.50 -7.21 12.82
CA PHE A 13 -4.95 -7.19 12.70
C PHE A 13 -5.39 -7.17 11.23
N ILE A 14 -4.75 -6.35 10.39
CA ILE A 14 -5.07 -6.30 8.95
C ILE A 14 -4.80 -7.64 8.26
N VAL A 15 -3.67 -8.29 8.56
CA VAL A 15 -3.32 -9.60 7.97
C VAL A 15 -4.37 -10.67 8.32
N GLU A 16 -4.77 -10.76 9.59
CA GLU A 16 -5.74 -11.77 10.05
C GLU A 16 -7.15 -11.57 9.50
N GLN A 17 -7.53 -10.34 9.12
CA GLN A 17 -8.88 -10.02 8.64
C GLN A 17 -9.03 -10.04 7.12
N ARG A 18 -7.97 -10.27 6.34
CA ARG A 18 -8.10 -10.33 4.87
C ARG A 18 -8.87 -11.58 4.44
N VAL A 19 -9.88 -11.37 3.60
CA VAL A 19 -10.63 -12.45 2.95
C VAL A 19 -9.82 -13.12 1.85
N HIS A 20 -10.13 -14.39 1.57
CA HIS A 20 -9.58 -15.10 0.43
C HIS A 20 -10.28 -14.63 -0.85
N ASN A 21 -9.66 -13.72 -1.58
CA ASN A 21 -10.22 -13.16 -2.80
C ASN A 21 -9.76 -13.96 -4.03
N PHE A 22 -10.66 -14.82 -4.55
CA PHE A 22 -10.48 -15.64 -5.75
C PHE A 22 -11.18 -15.05 -6.99
N ASN A 23 -11.43 -13.74 -7.02
CA ASN A 23 -12.13 -13.12 -8.14
C ASN A 23 -11.32 -13.25 -9.45
N PRO A 24 -11.99 -13.45 -10.60
CA PRO A 24 -11.34 -13.58 -11.89
C PRO A 24 -10.85 -12.25 -12.49
N GLY A 25 -11.22 -11.12 -11.88
CA GLY A 25 -10.88 -9.78 -12.37
C GLY A 25 -11.97 -8.74 -12.05
N PRO A 26 -11.64 -7.60 -11.41
CA PRO A 26 -10.39 -7.33 -10.68
C PRO A 26 -10.11 -8.38 -9.60
N ALA A 27 -8.83 -8.62 -9.30
CA ALA A 27 -8.37 -9.72 -8.44
C ALA A 27 -7.59 -9.23 -7.21
N ALA A 28 -7.17 -10.16 -6.35
CA ALA A 28 -6.38 -9.85 -5.16
C ALA A 28 -5.01 -9.24 -5.53
N LEU A 29 -4.64 -8.16 -4.83
CA LEU A 29 -3.28 -7.60 -4.85
C LEU A 29 -2.42 -8.16 -3.70
N PRO A 30 -1.11 -8.35 -3.91
CA PRO A 30 -0.16 -8.70 -2.84
C PRO A 30 -0.25 -7.70 -1.69
N LEU A 31 -0.25 -8.20 -0.45
CA LEU A 31 -0.30 -7.33 0.73
C LEU A 31 0.89 -6.34 0.80
N PRO A 32 2.15 -6.75 0.52
CA PRO A 32 3.27 -5.81 0.60
C PRO A 32 3.11 -4.59 -0.31
N VAL A 33 2.50 -4.75 -1.50
CA VAL A 33 2.22 -3.66 -2.44
C VAL A 33 1.18 -2.69 -1.88
N LEU A 34 0.13 -3.21 -1.24
CA LEU A 34 -0.88 -2.36 -0.60
C LEU A 34 -0.32 -1.61 0.61
N GLU A 35 0.60 -2.23 1.36
CA GLU A 35 1.29 -1.58 2.47
C GLU A 35 2.20 -0.45 1.96
N GLU A 36 3.00 -0.69 0.94
CA GLU A 36 3.85 0.33 0.32
C GLU A 36 3.02 1.52 -0.20
N ILE A 37 1.93 1.25 -0.94
CA ILE A 37 1.02 2.30 -1.41
C ILE A 37 0.46 3.10 -0.24
N ARG A 38 0.08 2.45 0.88
CA ARG A 38 -0.46 3.15 2.06
C ARG A 38 0.56 4.10 2.66
N GLU A 39 1.81 3.66 2.84
CA GLU A 39 2.86 4.51 3.42
C GLU A 39 3.22 5.68 2.49
N ASP A 40 3.25 5.45 1.18
CA ASP A 40 3.67 6.45 0.20
C ASP A 40 2.53 7.36 -0.28
N LEU A 41 1.27 7.06 0.04
CA LEU A 41 0.10 7.74 -0.53
C LEU A 41 0.13 9.25 -0.30
N LEU A 42 0.58 9.70 0.88
CA LEU A 42 0.61 11.12 1.23
C LEU A 42 1.90 11.82 0.78
N SER A 43 2.97 11.06 0.54
CA SER A 43 4.26 11.61 0.12
C SER A 43 5.04 10.54 -0.62
N PHE A 44 4.87 10.51 -1.94
CA PHE A 44 5.50 9.51 -2.78
C PHE A 44 7.01 9.70 -2.74
N ARG A 45 7.74 8.67 -2.27
CA ARG A 45 9.21 8.69 -2.15
C ARG A 45 9.78 9.93 -1.44
N GLY A 46 9.03 10.51 -0.50
CA GLY A 46 9.46 11.71 0.24
C GLY A 46 9.38 13.02 -0.55
N SER A 47 8.69 13.06 -1.69
CA SER A 47 8.53 14.26 -2.52
C SER A 47 7.70 15.37 -1.87
N GLY A 48 6.95 15.06 -0.81
CA GLY A 48 5.98 15.98 -0.21
C GLY A 48 4.68 16.11 -1.00
N MET A 49 4.49 15.28 -2.04
CA MET A 49 3.28 15.20 -2.86
C MET A 49 2.86 13.74 -3.03
N SER A 50 1.56 13.50 -3.16
CA SER A 50 1.06 12.18 -3.54
C SER A 50 1.40 11.85 -4.99
N ILE A 51 1.58 10.56 -5.31
CA ILE A 51 1.71 10.11 -6.71
C ILE A 51 0.49 10.49 -7.56
N VAL A 52 -0.69 10.66 -6.95
CA VAL A 52 -1.90 11.10 -7.67
C VAL A 52 -1.96 12.61 -7.89
N GLU A 53 -1.03 13.37 -7.31
CA GLU A 53 -0.91 14.83 -7.45
C GLU A 53 0.29 15.24 -8.33
N ILE A 54 1.29 14.35 -8.46
CA ILE A 54 2.47 14.54 -9.30
C ILE A 54 2.05 14.65 -10.78
N SER A 55 2.64 15.61 -11.48
CA SER A 55 2.43 15.80 -12.91
C SER A 55 2.88 14.56 -13.70
N HIS A 56 2.04 14.09 -14.61
CA HIS A 56 2.38 13.02 -15.56
C HIS A 56 3.53 13.35 -16.52
N ARG A 57 4.05 14.59 -16.50
CA ARG A 57 5.22 15.04 -17.29
C ARG A 57 6.45 15.35 -16.42
N SER A 58 6.40 14.98 -15.14
CA SER A 58 7.52 15.15 -14.22
C SER A 58 8.51 13.99 -14.37
N ALA A 59 9.77 14.24 -14.00
CA ALA A 59 10.79 13.20 -14.00
C ALA A 59 10.40 12.06 -13.04
N GLU A 60 9.80 12.40 -11.90
CA GLU A 60 9.33 11.45 -10.89
C GLU A 60 8.27 10.49 -11.43
N PHE A 61 7.34 10.98 -12.27
CA PHE A 61 6.35 10.12 -12.91
C PHE A 61 6.94 9.34 -14.10
N ASP A 62 7.84 9.94 -14.87
CA ASP A 62 8.53 9.27 -15.98
C ASP A 62 9.35 8.07 -15.50
N GLU A 63 9.99 8.17 -14.32
CA GLU A 63 10.67 7.06 -13.67
C GLU A 63 9.73 5.89 -13.35
N VAL A 64 8.54 6.18 -12.79
CA VAL A 64 7.53 5.15 -12.49
C VAL A 64 7.04 4.46 -13.76
N LEU A 65 6.79 5.22 -14.82
CA LEU A 65 6.34 4.66 -16.09
C LEU A 65 7.40 3.76 -16.73
N THR A 66 8.67 4.17 -16.64
CA THR A 66 9.81 3.41 -17.20
C THR A 66 10.05 2.11 -16.43
N ASP A 67 9.95 2.13 -15.10
CA ASP A 67 10.13 0.93 -14.26
C ASP A 67 8.98 -0.08 -14.41
N ALA A 68 7.77 0.39 -14.73
CA ALA A 68 6.59 -0.45 -14.86
C ALA A 68 6.50 -1.25 -16.18
N THR A 69 7.39 -0.99 -17.14
CA THR A 69 7.35 -1.59 -18.50
C THR A 69 8.45 -2.63 -18.68
#